data_AF-A0A5S3WCW0-F1
#
_entry.id   AF-A0A5S3WCW0-F1
#
_cell.length_a   1.000
_cell.length_b   1.000
_cell.length_c   1.000
_cell.angle_alpha   90.00
_cell.angle_beta   90.00
_cell.angle_gamma   90.00
#
_symmetry.space_group_name_H-M   'P 1'
#
loop_
_entity.id
_entity.type
_entity.pdbx_description
1 polymer ?
#
loop_
_entity_poly.entity_id
_entity_poly.type
_entity_poly.pdbx_seq_one_letter_code
_entity_poly.pdbx_strand_id
1 'polypeptide(L)'
;MKKQRPTIPIAEWKLATHLEATRQIQNQKCVPAYGCYCEFCFNLKHSLKIVLPEELQHQLTRVGVVLEHPTELYEFESDEIGSCIRVVYHVVGKILEGPCQWKSTELGKMLMYFTIRKQPYLSLVVLPQSLSHDKAPVLNNESAGELVRIDLRLVIPNEVMLNNVPTLA
;
A
#
# COMPACT_ATOMS: atom_id res chain seq x y z
N MET A 1 -18.97 -0.10 -26.08
CA MET A 1 -18.78 1.01 -25.12
C MET A 1 -17.46 0.82 -24.39
N LYS A 2 -16.58 1.83 -24.33
CA LYS A 2 -15.42 1.78 -23.44
C LYS A 2 -15.95 1.75 -22.00
N LYS A 3 -15.70 0.68 -21.24
CA LYS A 3 -16.03 0.64 -19.80
C LYS A 3 -15.34 1.86 -19.15
N GLN A 4 -16.12 2.78 -18.58
CA GLN A 4 -15.53 3.91 -17.86
C GLN A 4 -14.80 3.37 -16.63
N ARG A 5 -13.56 3.85 -16.43
CA ARG A 5 -12.78 3.51 -15.25
C ARG A 5 -13.39 4.23 -14.06
N PRO A 6 -13.74 3.54 -12.96
CA PRO A 6 -14.24 4.21 -11.78
C PRO A 6 -13.16 5.11 -11.19
N THR A 7 -13.58 6.30 -10.75
CA THR A 7 -12.76 7.21 -9.95
C THR A 7 -13.00 6.92 -8.49
N ILE A 8 -11.95 6.57 -7.75
CA ILE A 8 -12.04 6.12 -6.36
C ILE A 8 -11.02 6.90 -5.53
N PRO A 9 -11.42 7.49 -4.40
CA PRO A 9 -10.51 8.18 -3.52
C PRO A 9 -9.63 7.19 -2.74
N ILE A 10 -8.40 7.62 -2.42
CA ILE A 10 -7.48 6.97 -1.47
C ILE A 10 -6.88 8.08 -0.62
N ALA A 11 -7.37 8.25 0.61
CA ALA A 11 -7.13 9.45 1.41
C ALA A 11 -7.36 10.73 0.57
N GLU A 12 -6.31 11.54 0.38
CA GLU A 12 -6.35 12.79 -0.39
C GLU A 12 -6.18 12.60 -1.92
N TRP A 13 -5.96 11.38 -2.41
CA TRP A 13 -5.79 11.10 -3.83
C TRP A 13 -7.08 10.67 -4.50
N LYS A 14 -7.24 10.98 -5.78
CA LYS A 14 -8.30 10.43 -6.65
C LYS A 14 -7.68 9.59 -7.76
N LEU A 15 -8.05 8.32 -7.82
CA LEU A 15 -7.51 7.36 -8.79
C LEU A 15 -8.57 6.90 -9.77
N ALA A 16 -8.28 7.00 -11.07
CA ALA A 16 -9.03 6.28 -12.10
C ALA A 16 -8.44 4.87 -12.24
N THR A 17 -9.14 3.84 -11.78
CA THR A 17 -8.61 2.46 -11.70
C THR A 17 -9.18 1.54 -12.77
N HIS A 18 -8.38 0.57 -13.22
CA HIS A 18 -8.79 -0.53 -14.08
C HIS A 18 -8.86 -1.83 -13.27
N LEU A 19 -9.98 -2.05 -12.57
CA LEU A 19 -10.13 -3.13 -11.58
C LEU A 19 -9.72 -4.53 -12.07
N GLU A 20 -10.08 -4.89 -13.31
CA GLU A 20 -9.72 -6.20 -13.87
C GLU A 20 -8.21 -6.37 -14.06
N ALA A 21 -7.52 -5.34 -14.54
CA ALA A 21 -6.07 -5.35 -14.69
C ALA A 21 -5.38 -5.24 -13.32
N THR A 22 -5.94 -4.46 -12.38
CA THR A 22 -5.47 -4.43 -10.98
C THR A 22 -5.45 -5.83 -10.38
N ARG A 23 -6.52 -6.62 -10.57
CA ARG A 23 -6.58 -8.01 -10.09
C ARG A 23 -5.51 -8.91 -10.70
N GLN A 24 -5.17 -8.72 -11.98
CA GLN A 24 -4.16 -9.52 -12.68
C GLN A 24 -2.72 -9.26 -12.20
N ILE A 25 -2.47 -8.11 -11.57
CA ILE A 25 -1.15 -7.76 -11.02
C ILE A 25 -1.02 -8.06 -9.52
N GLN A 26 -2.12 -8.37 -8.83
CA GLN A 26 -2.05 -8.74 -7.42
C GLN A 26 -1.37 -10.11 -7.26
N ASN A 27 -0.57 -10.27 -6.21
CA ASN A 27 0.01 -11.55 -5.82
C ASN A 27 0.76 -12.30 -6.95
N GLN A 28 1.48 -11.57 -7.81
CA GLN A 28 2.35 -12.18 -8.83
C GLN A 28 3.59 -12.79 -8.18
N LYS A 29 4.05 -13.95 -8.66
CA LYS A 29 5.23 -14.66 -8.12
C LYS A 29 6.51 -13.83 -8.04
N CYS A 30 6.63 -12.79 -8.86
CA CYS A 30 7.79 -11.92 -8.92
C CYS A 30 7.80 -10.80 -7.87
N VAL A 31 6.74 -10.64 -7.08
CA VAL A 31 6.69 -9.60 -6.04
C VAL A 31 7.31 -10.09 -4.73
N PRO A 32 8.05 -9.24 -3.99
CA PRO A 32 8.76 -9.66 -2.78
C PRO A 32 7.92 -10.35 -1.70
N ALA A 33 6.68 -9.89 -1.48
CA ALA A 33 5.82 -10.46 -0.45
C ALA A 33 5.02 -11.70 -0.92
N TYR A 34 5.21 -12.15 -2.17
CA TYR A 34 4.52 -13.35 -2.68
C TYR A 34 4.88 -14.59 -1.86
N GLY A 35 3.87 -15.21 -1.24
CA GLY A 35 4.08 -16.40 -0.41
C GLY A 35 5.04 -16.17 0.76
N CYS A 36 5.22 -14.92 1.21
CA CYS A 36 6.09 -14.63 2.34
C CYS A 36 5.36 -14.96 3.66
N TYR A 37 6.10 -15.63 4.55
CA TYR A 37 5.64 -16.05 5.88
C TYR A 37 6.50 -15.43 7.00
N CYS A 38 7.23 -14.34 6.71
CA CYS A 38 7.92 -13.62 7.77
C CYS A 38 6.92 -13.09 8.81
N GLU A 39 7.43 -12.81 10.01
CA GLU A 39 6.64 -12.31 11.13
C GLU A 39 5.73 -11.14 10.74
N PHE A 40 6.25 -10.15 10.00
CA PHE A 40 5.46 -8.99 9.62
C PHE A 40 4.40 -9.29 8.55
N CYS A 41 4.67 -10.21 7.60
CA CYS A 41 3.66 -10.65 6.64
C CYS A 41 2.55 -11.44 7.32
N PHE A 42 2.90 -12.23 8.34
CA PHE A 42 1.93 -12.92 9.18
C PHE A 42 1.10 -11.91 9.99
N ASN A 43 1.77 -11.08 10.80
CA ASN A 43 1.13 -10.14 11.70
C ASN A 43 0.28 -9.11 10.97
N LEU A 44 0.69 -8.62 9.79
CA LEU A 44 -0.14 -7.70 9.02
C LEU A 44 -1.50 -8.33 8.70
N LYS A 45 -1.56 -9.57 8.21
CA LYS A 45 -2.83 -10.24 7.86
C LYS A 45 -3.82 -10.29 9.02
N HIS A 46 -3.32 -10.40 10.25
CA HIS A 46 -4.13 -10.50 11.47
C HIS A 46 -4.41 -9.14 12.13
N SER A 47 -3.56 -8.13 11.90
CA SER A 47 -3.65 -6.81 12.53
C SER A 47 -4.22 -5.72 11.62
N LEU A 48 -4.31 -5.94 10.31
CA LEU A 48 -4.60 -4.89 9.33
C LEU A 48 -5.96 -4.21 9.58
N LYS A 49 -6.97 -4.98 9.99
CA LYS A 49 -8.30 -4.44 10.35
C LYS A 49 -8.27 -3.53 11.58
N ILE A 50 -7.31 -3.73 12.48
CA ILE A 50 -7.13 -2.95 13.71
C ILE A 50 -6.30 -1.70 13.41
N VAL A 51 -5.24 -1.85 12.59
CA VAL A 51 -4.26 -0.78 12.39
C VAL A 51 -4.70 0.23 11.34
N LEU A 52 -5.38 -0.20 10.27
CA LEU A 52 -5.90 0.72 9.24
C LEU A 52 -7.28 1.26 9.61
N PRO A 53 -7.55 2.56 9.44
CA PRO A 53 -8.90 3.11 9.53
C PRO A 53 -9.86 2.41 8.56
N GLU A 54 -11.09 2.13 8.98
CA GLU A 54 -12.10 1.42 8.18
C GLU A 54 -12.33 2.07 6.81
N GLU A 55 -12.41 3.40 6.78
CA GLU A 55 -12.56 4.15 5.53
C GLU A 55 -11.40 3.89 4.56
N LEU A 56 -10.15 3.84 5.05
CA LEU A 56 -8.99 3.55 4.21
C LEU A 56 -9.00 2.10 3.72
N GLN A 57 -9.40 1.15 4.55
CA GLN A 57 -9.58 -0.26 4.14
C GLN A 57 -10.59 -0.36 3.00
N HIS A 58 -11.73 0.32 3.13
CA HIS A 58 -12.78 0.36 2.12
C HIS A 58 -12.31 1.02 0.81
N GLN A 59 -11.56 2.12 0.90
CA GLN A 59 -10.98 2.79 -0.26
C GLN A 59 -9.99 1.88 -1.02
N LEU A 60 -9.06 1.25 -0.29
CA LEU A 60 -8.07 0.32 -0.86
C LEU A 60 -8.74 -0.87 -1.55
N THR A 61 -9.70 -1.51 -0.89
CA THR A 61 -10.45 -2.64 -1.47
C THR A 61 -11.24 -2.22 -2.71
N ARG A 62 -11.84 -1.03 -2.71
CA ARG A 62 -12.56 -0.48 -3.87
C ARG A 62 -11.66 -0.23 -5.08
N VAL A 63 -10.40 0.15 -4.90
CA VAL A 63 -9.44 0.26 -6.02
C VAL A 63 -8.92 -1.08 -6.52
N GLY A 64 -9.31 -2.19 -5.87
CA GLY A 64 -8.97 -3.56 -6.25
C GLY A 64 -7.78 -4.14 -5.51
N VAL A 65 -7.28 -3.48 -4.46
CA VAL A 65 -6.22 -4.02 -3.60
C VAL A 65 -6.77 -5.18 -2.78
N VAL A 66 -5.99 -6.26 -2.72
CA VAL A 66 -6.20 -7.34 -1.75
C VAL A 66 -5.27 -7.09 -0.57
N LEU A 67 -5.85 -6.67 0.55
CA LEU A 67 -5.10 -6.17 1.72
C LEU A 67 -4.16 -7.22 2.33
N GLU A 68 -4.50 -8.49 2.20
CA GLU A 68 -3.71 -9.62 2.70
C GLU A 68 -2.51 -9.96 1.79
N HIS A 69 -2.41 -9.31 0.62
CA HIS A 69 -1.42 -9.59 -0.42
C HIS A 69 -0.71 -8.32 -0.89
N PRO A 70 0.08 -7.66 -0.03
CA PRO A 70 0.94 -6.57 -0.46
C PRO A 70 1.92 -7.06 -1.53
N THR A 71 2.43 -6.13 -2.33
CA THR A 71 3.55 -6.38 -3.23
C THR A 71 4.85 -6.48 -2.46
N GLU A 72 5.04 -5.57 -1.51
CA GLU A 72 6.25 -5.47 -0.69
C GLU A 72 5.84 -5.14 0.75
N LEU A 73 6.54 -5.76 1.69
CA LEU A 73 6.33 -5.56 3.11
C LEU A 73 7.63 -5.82 3.86
N TYR A 74 8.07 -4.84 4.65
CA TYR A 74 9.22 -5.01 5.55
C TYR A 74 9.15 -4.02 6.71
N GLU A 75 9.82 -4.37 7.81
CA GLU A 75 10.07 -3.48 8.95
C GLU A 75 11.32 -2.64 8.67
N PHE A 76 11.26 -1.36 9.01
CA PHE A 76 12.41 -0.45 8.89
C PHE A 76 12.87 0.13 10.22
N GLU A 77 12.06 0.03 11.27
CA GLU A 77 12.39 0.51 12.61
C GLU A 77 11.46 -0.19 13.62
N SER A 78 11.91 -0.35 14.86
CA SER A 78 11.14 -0.94 15.95
C SER A 78 11.53 -0.28 17.26
N ASP A 79 10.56 -0.02 18.13
CA ASP A 79 10.78 0.55 19.45
C ASP A 79 9.86 -0.09 20.52
N GLU A 80 9.84 0.51 21.72
CA GLU A 80 8.99 0.04 22.82
C GLU A 80 7.48 0.16 22.53
N ILE A 81 7.09 1.00 21.56
CA ILE A 81 5.69 1.26 21.17
C ILE A 81 5.24 0.23 20.13
N GLY A 82 6.11 -0.13 19.20
CA GLY A 82 5.82 -1.16 18.19
C GLY A 82 6.79 -1.19 17.02
N SER A 83 6.38 -1.88 15.95
CA SER A 83 7.15 -2.03 14.72
C SER A 83 6.67 -1.05 13.66
N CYS A 84 7.59 -0.25 13.13
CA CYS A 84 7.39 0.61 11.97
C CYS A 84 7.58 -0.22 10.69
N ILE A 85 6.48 -0.43 9.96
CA ILE A 85 6.49 -1.21 8.73
C ILE A 85 6.14 -0.34 7.52
N ARG A 86 6.70 -0.73 6.38
CA ARG A 86 6.30 -0.23 5.06
C ARG A 86 5.47 -1.30 4.36
N VAL A 87 4.32 -0.91 3.82
CA VAL A 87 3.43 -1.80 3.07
C VAL A 87 3.12 -1.18 1.72
N VAL A 88 3.33 -1.95 0.66
CA VAL A 88 3.21 -1.45 -0.70
C VAL A 88 2.19 -2.27 -1.46
N TYR A 89 1.26 -1.58 -2.11
CA TYR A 89 0.33 -2.16 -3.06
C TYR A 89 0.50 -1.51 -4.42
N HIS A 90 0.05 -2.21 -5.46
CA HIS A 90 0.00 -1.67 -6.81
C HIS A 90 -1.43 -1.78 -7.35
N VAL A 91 -1.84 -0.76 -8.10
CA VAL A 91 -3.08 -0.74 -8.86
C VAL A 91 -2.79 -0.33 -10.30
N VAL A 92 -3.65 -0.73 -11.24
CA VAL A 92 -3.56 -0.29 -12.63
C VAL A 92 -4.52 0.88 -12.82
N GLY A 93 -4.03 2.01 -13.35
CA GLY A 93 -4.86 3.20 -13.47
C GLY A 93 -4.10 4.46 -13.81
N LYS A 94 -4.62 5.58 -13.30
CA LYS A 94 -4.00 6.90 -13.38
C LYS A 94 -4.36 7.71 -12.14
N ILE A 95 -3.40 8.48 -11.62
CA ILE A 95 -3.63 9.50 -10.60
C ILE A 95 -4.26 10.71 -11.27
N LEU A 96 -5.46 11.10 -10.83
CA LEU A 96 -6.16 12.27 -11.37
C LEU A 96 -5.85 13.53 -10.54
N GLU A 97 -5.75 13.36 -9.23
CA GLU A 97 -5.58 14.44 -8.26
C GLU A 97 -4.91 13.88 -6.99
N GLY A 98 -4.17 14.73 -6.29
CA GLY A 98 -3.63 14.43 -4.97
C GLY A 98 -2.59 15.47 -4.52
N PRO A 99 -2.10 15.35 -3.29
CA PRO A 99 -1.06 16.23 -2.75
C PRO A 99 0.22 16.21 -3.61
N CYS A 100 0.96 17.32 -3.59
CA CYS A 100 2.31 17.34 -4.15
C CYS A 100 3.25 16.52 -3.24
N GLN A 101 3.88 15.50 -3.83
CA GLN A 101 4.66 14.51 -3.08
C GLN A 101 6.15 14.81 -3.08
N TRP A 102 6.60 15.74 -3.91
CA TRP A 102 8.02 16.05 -4.06
C TRP A 102 8.28 17.44 -3.54
N LYS A 103 9.12 17.53 -2.52
CA LYS A 103 9.64 18.80 -2.01
C LYS A 103 11.11 18.91 -2.35
N SER A 104 11.50 20.00 -3.00
CA SER A 104 12.91 20.33 -3.17
C SER A 104 13.50 20.74 -1.82
N THR A 105 14.60 20.11 -1.45
CA THR A 105 15.41 20.40 -0.26
C THR A 105 16.85 20.67 -0.70
N GLU A 106 17.69 21.17 0.21
CA GLU A 106 19.10 21.41 -0.06
C GLU A 106 19.85 20.12 -0.45
N LEU A 107 19.39 18.96 0.04
CA LEU A 107 19.95 17.63 -0.24
C LEU A 107 19.34 16.95 -1.48
N GLY A 108 18.46 17.65 -2.22
CA GLY A 108 17.76 17.12 -3.38
C GLY A 108 16.24 17.00 -3.20
N LYS A 109 15.59 16.15 -4.00
CA LYS A 109 14.14 15.95 -3.94
C LYS A 109 13.79 14.93 -2.86
N MET A 110 12.94 15.34 -1.92
CA MET A 110 12.42 14.50 -0.85
C MET A 110 10.99 14.06 -1.16
N LEU A 111 10.71 12.77 -1.01
CA LEU A 111 9.37 12.21 -1.11
C LEU A 111 8.61 12.46 0.20
N MET A 112 7.47 13.12 0.10
CA MET A 112 6.61 13.53 1.22
C MET A 112 5.42 12.59 1.33
N TYR A 113 5.26 11.99 2.50
CA TYR A 113 4.08 11.18 2.83
C TYR A 113 2.99 12.07 3.43
N PHE A 114 1.73 11.80 3.06
CA PHE A 114 0.59 12.41 3.72
C PHE A 114 0.29 11.68 5.02
N THR A 115 0.29 12.40 6.14
CA THR A 115 0.00 11.82 7.46
C THR A 115 -1.51 11.72 7.64
N ILE A 116 -2.02 10.50 7.79
CA ILE A 116 -3.45 10.21 8.01
C ILE A 116 -3.76 10.24 9.50
N ARG A 117 -2.86 9.66 10.32
CA ARG A 117 -3.01 9.59 11.78
C ARG A 117 -1.63 9.69 12.44
N LYS A 118 -1.52 10.46 13.52
CA LYS A 118 -0.25 10.63 14.26
C LYS A 118 0.04 9.47 15.21
N GLN A 119 -0.97 8.93 15.88
CA GLN A 119 -0.79 7.85 16.86
C GLN A 119 -1.96 6.84 16.81
N PRO A 120 -1.68 5.52 16.66
CA PRO A 120 -0.41 5.00 16.15
C PRO A 120 -0.14 5.54 14.73
N TYR A 121 1.12 5.80 14.41
CA TYR A 121 1.50 6.52 13.19
C TYR A 121 0.99 5.79 11.94
N LEU A 122 0.41 6.54 11.02
CA LEU A 122 -0.02 6.08 9.70
C LEU A 122 0.13 7.23 8.70
N SER A 123 0.90 6.99 7.66
CA SER A 123 1.01 7.88 6.52
C SER A 123 0.99 7.09 5.21
N LEU A 124 0.61 7.74 4.12
CA LEU A 124 0.64 7.11 2.80
C LEU A 124 1.06 8.11 1.73
N VAL A 125 1.53 7.55 0.61
CA VAL A 125 1.77 8.28 -0.63
C VAL A 125 1.34 7.43 -1.82
N VAL A 126 0.81 8.07 -2.86
CA VAL A 126 0.40 7.40 -4.09
C VAL A 126 1.13 8.00 -5.29
N LEU A 127 1.95 7.21 -5.98
CA LEU A 127 2.81 7.68 -7.06
C LEU A 127 2.77 6.75 -8.27
N PRO A 128 3.08 7.24 -9.49
CA PRO A 128 3.35 6.36 -10.63
C PRO A 128 4.53 5.43 -10.32
N GLN A 129 4.41 4.15 -10.69
CA GLN A 129 5.46 3.16 -10.49
C GLN A 129 6.74 3.52 -11.25
N SER A 130 6.65 4.28 -12.33
CA SER A 130 7.83 4.77 -13.07
C SER A 130 8.74 5.69 -12.27
N LEU A 131 8.28 6.21 -11.12
CA LEU A 131 9.08 6.96 -10.17
C LEU A 131 9.71 6.08 -9.08
N SER A 132 9.44 4.77 -9.08
CA SER A 132 10.13 3.78 -8.26
C SER A 132 11.18 3.03 -9.09
N HIS A 133 12.13 2.38 -8.42
CA HIS A 133 13.13 1.53 -9.09
C HIS A 133 12.70 0.06 -9.14
N ASP A 134 11.44 -0.23 -8.84
CA ASP A 134 10.95 -1.59 -8.69
C ASP A 134 10.57 -2.20 -10.04
N LYS A 135 10.98 -3.45 -10.25
CA LYS A 135 10.72 -4.19 -11.50
C LYS A 135 9.41 -4.98 -11.50
N ALA A 136 8.73 -5.06 -10.37
CA ALA A 136 7.51 -5.85 -10.17
C ALA A 136 6.45 -5.04 -9.38
N PRO A 137 5.15 -5.30 -9.56
CA PRO A 137 4.56 -6.28 -10.48
C PRO A 137 4.68 -5.84 -11.94
N VAL A 138 4.49 -6.79 -12.87
CA VAL A 138 4.56 -6.53 -14.31
C VAL A 138 3.16 -6.41 -14.87
N LEU A 139 2.90 -5.30 -15.58
CA LEU A 139 1.68 -5.09 -16.34
C LEU A 139 1.88 -5.55 -17.77
N ASN A 140 1.28 -6.69 -18.15
CA ASN A 140 1.43 -7.26 -19.50
C ASN A 140 0.64 -6.49 -20.58
N ASN A 141 -0.33 -5.67 -20.20
CA ASN A 141 -1.17 -4.90 -21.12
C ASN A 141 -1.16 -3.42 -20.76
N GLU A 142 -0.25 -2.67 -21.37
CA GLU A 142 -0.10 -1.22 -21.14
C GLU A 142 -1.33 -0.41 -21.54
N SER A 143 -2.18 -0.93 -22.44
CA SER A 143 -3.45 -0.25 -22.80
C SER A 143 -4.45 -0.19 -21.63
N ALA A 144 -4.26 -1.02 -20.59
CA ALA A 144 -5.07 -1.02 -19.38
C ALA A 144 -4.79 0.19 -18.46
N GLY A 145 -3.68 0.89 -18.65
CA GLY A 145 -3.27 2.05 -17.86
C GLY A 145 -1.84 1.94 -17.37
N GLU A 146 -1.50 2.73 -16.35
CA GLU A 146 -0.18 2.74 -15.74
C GLU A 146 -0.21 1.99 -14.41
N LEU A 147 0.94 1.47 -13.98
CA LEU A 147 1.10 0.99 -12.62
C LEU A 147 1.19 2.19 -11.68
N VAL A 148 0.33 2.20 -10.66
CA VAL A 148 0.31 3.18 -9.59
C VAL A 148 0.63 2.46 -8.29
N ARG A 149 1.67 2.93 -7.59
CA ARG A 149 2.09 2.45 -6.30
C ARG A 149 1.35 3.18 -5.20
N ILE A 150 0.79 2.44 -4.25
CA ILE A 150 0.27 2.94 -2.98
C ILE A 150 1.24 2.46 -1.90
N ASP A 151 1.90 3.40 -1.25
CA ASP A 151 2.96 3.15 -0.28
C ASP A 151 2.53 3.66 1.09
N LEU A 152 2.33 2.74 2.03
CA LEU A 152 1.93 3.04 3.39
C LEU A 152 3.12 2.87 4.34
N ARG A 153 3.22 3.77 5.31
CA ARG A 153 4.06 3.62 6.49
C ARG A 153 3.18 3.64 7.72
N LEU A 154 3.29 2.62 8.55
CA LEU A 154 2.46 2.48 9.74
C LEU A 154 3.23 1.84 10.88
N VAL A 155 2.81 2.16 12.10
CA VAL A 155 3.23 1.44 13.30
C VAL A 155 2.21 0.35 13.60
N ILE A 156 2.68 -0.88 13.78
CA ILE A 156 1.90 -1.94 14.43
C ILE A 156 2.27 -1.92 15.92
N PRO A 157 1.36 -1.52 16.82
CA PRO A 157 1.64 -1.49 18.25
C PRO A 157 1.94 -2.89 18.81
N ASN A 158 2.84 -2.97 19.80
CA ASN A 158 3.21 -4.23 20.45
C ASN A 158 1.99 -4.99 21.02
N GLU A 159 1.02 -4.28 21.59
CA GLU A 159 -0.24 -4.85 22.08
C GLU A 159 -1.03 -5.57 20.98
N VAL A 160 -0.99 -5.07 19.75
CA VAL A 160 -1.66 -5.67 18.60
C VAL A 160 -0.90 -6.92 18.14
N MET A 161 0.44 -6.91 18.21
CA MET A 161 1.27 -8.06 17.86
C MET A 161 1.05 -9.22 18.85
N LEU A 162 1.06 -8.91 20.16
CA LEU A 162 0.91 -9.89 21.23
C LEU A 162 -0.47 -10.57 21.22
N ASN A 163 -1.53 -9.83 20.91
CA ASN A 163 -2.89 -10.36 20.84
C ASN A 163 -3.16 -11.19 19.56
N ASN A 164 -2.28 -11.13 18.56
CA ASN A 164 -2.44 -11.82 17.27
C ASN A 164 -1.54 -13.05 17.12
N VAL A 165 -0.76 -13.42 18.15
CA VAL A 165 -0.10 -14.73 18.19
C VAL A 165 -1.19 -15.79 18.27
N PRO A 166 -1.31 -16.71 17.29
CA PRO A 166 -2.16 -17.87 17.47
C PRO A 166 -1.69 -18.57 18.73
N THR A 167 -2.56 -18.66 19.74
CA THR A 167 -2.33 -19.61 20.82
C THR A 167 -2.16 -20.95 20.12
N LEU A 168 -0.97 -21.54 20.23
CA LEU A 168 -0.72 -22.90 19.76
C LEU A 168 -1.74 -23.78 20.48
N ALA A 169 -2.81 -24.13 19.77
CA ALA A 169 -3.79 -25.12 20.19
C ALA A 169 -3.34 -26.50 19.70
#